data_AF-A0A5B1BED3-F1
#
_entry.id   AF-A0A5B1BED3-F1
#
_cell.length_a   1.000
_cell.length_b   1.000
_cell.length_c   1.000
_cell.angle_alpha   90.00
_cell.angle_beta   90.00
_cell.angle_gamma   90.00
#
_symmetry.space_group_name_H-M   'P 1'
#
loop_
_entity.id
_entity.type
_entity.pdbx_description
1 polymer ?
#
loop_
_entity_poly.entity_id
_entity_poly.type
_entity_poly.pdbx_seq_one_letter_code
_entity_poly.pdbx_strand_id
1 'polypeptide(L)'
;MTFLVTTPATVAAAAADLVRLGSTLSAANAAAAGPITAVLAAGADEVSAAVAALFAGHAQQYRSLSAQAAAFHEAFAQAMNAGASAYQQAESVN
;
A
#
# COMPACT_ATOMS: atom_id res chain seq x y z
N MET A 1 -21.77 -34.54 -7.99
CA MET A 1 -21.83 -33.07 -7.75
C MET A 1 -20.68 -32.74 -6.83
N THR A 2 -19.62 -32.15 -7.38
CA THR A 2 -18.47 -31.71 -6.58
C THR A 2 -18.85 -30.39 -5.94
N PHE A 3 -19.08 -30.38 -4.62
CA PHE A 3 -19.29 -29.13 -3.90
C PHE A 3 -17.98 -28.36 -3.85
N LEU A 4 -17.90 -27.24 -4.56
CA LEU A 4 -16.84 -26.26 -4.34
C LEU A 4 -17.17 -25.53 -3.04
N VAL A 5 -16.56 -25.95 -1.93
CA VAL A 5 -16.64 -25.21 -0.67
C VAL A 5 -15.71 -24.00 -0.79
N THR A 6 -16.25 -22.87 -1.23
CA THR A 6 -15.60 -21.60 -0.96
C THR A 6 -15.72 -21.31 0.54
N THR A 7 -14.74 -20.64 1.15
CA THR A 7 -14.91 -20.12 2.51
C THR A 7 -15.02 -18.59 2.42
N PRO A 8 -16.20 -18.02 2.09
CA PRO A 8 -16.32 -16.58 1.90
C PRO A 8 -15.85 -15.76 3.11
N ALA A 9 -15.96 -16.34 4.32
CA ALA A 9 -15.42 -15.77 5.55
C ALA A 9 -13.90 -15.54 5.52
N THR A 10 -13.12 -16.42 4.87
CA THR A 10 -11.65 -16.23 4.75
C THR A 10 -11.32 -15.10 3.78
N VAL A 11 -12.07 -14.97 2.69
CA VAL A 11 -11.92 -13.87 1.72
C VAL A 11 -12.27 -12.53 2.37
N ALA A 12 -13.35 -12.48 3.15
CA ALA A 12 -13.74 -11.29 3.91
C ALA A 12 -12.68 -10.90 4.96
N ALA A 13 -12.14 -11.87 5.69
CA ALA A 13 -11.05 -11.64 6.65
C ALA A 13 -9.79 -11.09 5.95
N ALA A 14 -9.40 -11.69 4.83
CA ALA A 14 -8.27 -11.21 4.04
C ALA A 14 -8.49 -9.78 3.51
N ALA A 15 -9.71 -9.44 3.08
CA ALA A 15 -10.04 -8.10 2.63
C ALA A 15 -9.93 -7.06 3.77
N ALA A 16 -10.37 -7.41 4.99
CA ALA A 16 -10.19 -6.57 6.17
C ALA A 16 -8.71 -6.38 6.54
N ASP A 17 -7.90 -7.45 6.45
CA ASP A 17 -6.46 -7.37 6.68
C ASP A 17 -5.76 -6.47 5.65
N LEU A 18 -6.18 -6.52 4.38
CA LEU A 18 -5.67 -5.62 3.35
C LEU A 18 -5.97 -4.16 3.69
N VAL A 19 -7.18 -3.83 4.13
CA VAL A 19 -7.52 -2.46 4.55
C VAL A 19 -6.59 -1.99 5.68
N ARG A 20 -6.38 -2.84 6.70
CA ARG A 20 -5.48 -2.54 7.82
C ARG A 20 -4.03 -2.35 7.35
N LEU A 21 -3.54 -3.20 6.45
CA LEU A 21 -2.21 -3.09 5.87
C LEU A 21 -2.05 -1.76 5.10
N GLY A 22 -3.05 -1.38 4.30
CA GLY A 22 -3.05 -0.11 3.58
C GLY A 22 -2.92 1.09 4.51
N SER A 23 -3.65 1.09 5.63
CA SER A 23 -3.54 2.12 6.66
C SER A 23 -2.14 2.17 7.28
N THR A 24 -1.55 1.03 7.64
CA THR A 24 -0.20 0.95 8.20
C THR A 24 0.85 1.49 7.22
N LEU A 25 0.75 1.11 5.95
CA LEU A 25 1.66 1.57 4.90
C LEU A 25 1.53 3.07 4.65
N SER A 26 0.31 3.61 4.64
CA SER A 26 0.07 5.05 4.49
C SER A 26 0.70 5.83 5.65
N ALA A 27 0.51 5.38 6.89
CA ALA A 27 1.10 6.01 8.07
C ALA A 27 2.63 5.98 8.04
N ALA A 28 3.22 4.84 7.66
CA ALA A 28 4.67 4.71 7.51
C ALA A 28 5.24 5.64 6.43
N ASN A 29 4.58 5.72 5.26
CA ASN A 29 4.99 6.61 4.17
C ASN A 29 4.88 8.09 4.58
N ALA A 30 3.83 8.46 5.33
CA ALA A 30 3.65 9.81 5.84
C ALA A 30 4.75 10.17 6.86
N ALA A 31 5.05 9.27 7.80
CA ALA A 31 6.12 9.45 8.78
C ALA A 31 7.51 9.57 8.13
N ALA A 32 7.75 8.81 7.07
CA ALA A 32 9.01 8.85 6.33
C ALA A 32 9.20 10.12 5.49
N ALA A 33 8.11 10.76 5.03
CA ALA A 33 8.16 11.82 4.02
C ALA A 33 9.11 12.99 4.36
N GLY A 34 9.12 13.43 5.61
CA GLY A 34 10.03 14.47 6.10
C GLY A 34 11.50 14.00 6.11
N PRO A 35 11.88 13.02 6.95
CA PRO A 35 13.27 12.64 7.15
C PRO A 35 13.99 12.19 5.88
N ILE A 36 13.29 11.55 4.92
CA ILE A 36 13.93 11.08 3.69
C ILE A 36 14.14 12.20 2.65
N THR A 37 13.40 13.32 2.74
CA THR A 37 13.54 14.45 1.81
C THR A 37 14.48 15.53 2.34
N ALA A 38 14.73 15.56 3.65
CA ALA A 38 15.54 16.56 4.33
C ALA A 38 16.97 16.05 4.66
N VAL A 39 17.53 15.18 3.83
CA VAL A 39 18.90 14.71 3.99
C VAL A 39 19.87 15.89 3.82
N LEU A 40 20.68 16.15 4.85
CA LEU A 40 21.67 17.21 4.84
C LEU A 40 22.98 16.72 4.20
N ALA A 41 23.70 17.63 3.55
CA ALA A 41 25.05 17.37 3.09
C ALA A 41 25.97 17.04 4.27
N ALA A 42 26.78 15.98 4.15
CA ALA A 42 27.68 15.55 5.21
C ALA A 42 28.85 16.53 5.43
N GLY A 43 29.28 17.21 4.37
CA GLY A 43 30.30 18.24 4.36
C GLY A 43 29.90 19.44 3.50
N ALA A 44 30.74 20.47 3.49
CA ALA A 44 30.54 21.71 2.73
C ALA A 44 30.99 21.59 1.26
N ASP A 45 31.51 20.44 0.85
CA ASP A 45 31.99 20.17 -0.50
C ASP A 45 30.84 19.85 -1.49
N GLU A 46 31.13 20.01 -2.77
CA GLU A 46 30.17 19.82 -3.86
C GLU A 46 29.71 18.36 -3.97
N VAL A 47 30.54 17.38 -3.57
CA VAL A 47 30.16 15.96 -3.61
C VAL A 47 29.12 15.66 -2.53
N SER A 48 29.33 16.16 -1.31
CA SER A 48 28.35 16.05 -0.22
C SER A 48 27.01 16.70 -0.59
N ALA A 49 27.05 17.88 -1.24
CA ALA A 49 25.84 18.54 -1.72
C ALA A 49 25.12 17.74 -2.81
N ALA A 50 25.86 17.18 -3.78
CA ALA A 50 25.30 16.37 -4.84
C ALA A 50 24.66 15.07 -4.32
N VAL A 51 25.28 14.42 -3.33
CA VAL A 51 24.73 13.21 -2.69
C VAL A 51 23.44 13.52 -1.93
N ALA A 52 23.40 14.62 -1.16
CA ALA A 52 22.18 15.04 -0.47
C ALA A 52 21.03 15.33 -1.46
N ALA A 53 21.33 16.03 -2.56
CA ALA A 53 20.37 16.30 -3.63
C ALA A 53 19.87 15.02 -4.32
N LEU A 54 20.75 14.03 -4.54
CA LEU A 54 20.37 12.73 -5.11
C LEU A 54 19.35 12.02 -4.21
N PHE A 55 19.60 11.95 -2.90
CA PHE A 55 18.67 11.33 -1.96
C PHE A 55 17.34 12.08 -1.88
N ALA A 56 17.35 13.42 -1.85
CA ALA A 56 16.12 14.21 -1.88
C ALA A 56 15.31 13.95 -3.17
N GLY A 57 15.98 13.87 -4.32
CA GLY A 57 15.34 13.52 -5.59
C GLY A 57 14.73 12.12 -5.58
N HIS A 58 15.47 11.13 -5.09
CA HIS A 58 14.99 9.76 -4.95
C HIS A 58 13.78 9.66 -4.01
N ALA A 59 13.81 10.39 -2.89
CA ALA A 59 12.70 10.47 -1.95
C ALA A 59 11.42 11.05 -2.59
N GLN A 60 11.53 12.08 -3.43
CA GLN A 60 10.36 12.61 -4.14
C GLN A 60 9.78 11.59 -5.13
N GLN A 61 10.64 10.86 -5.84
CA GLN A 61 10.20 9.77 -6.73
C GLN A 61 9.51 8.65 -5.95
N TYR A 62 10.11 8.22 -4.83
CA TYR A 62 9.51 7.24 -3.93
C TYR A 62 8.12 7.68 -3.45
N ARG A 63 7.97 8.93 -3.00
CA ARG A 63 6.66 9.45 -2.55
C ARG A 63 5.61 9.44 -3.65
N SER A 64 5.98 9.83 -4.88
CA SER A 64 5.07 9.76 -6.03
C SER A 64 4.63 8.32 -6.32
N LEU A 65 5.57 7.36 -6.26
CA LEU A 65 5.28 5.95 -6.43
C LEU A 65 4.41 5.39 -5.30
N SER A 66 4.71 5.72 -4.04
CA SER A 66 3.94 5.28 -2.88
C SER A 66 2.49 5.78 -2.92
N ALA A 67 2.24 6.98 -3.43
CA ALA A 67 0.89 7.50 -3.64
C ALA A 67 0.11 6.66 -4.68
N GLN A 68 0.76 6.31 -5.80
CA GLN A 68 0.17 5.44 -6.83
C GLN A 68 -0.10 4.03 -6.28
N ALA A 69 0.84 3.48 -5.50
CA ALA A 69 0.68 2.18 -4.86
C ALA A 69 -0.46 2.17 -3.85
N ALA A 70 -0.65 3.25 -3.08
CA ALA A 70 -1.77 3.39 -2.15
C ALA A 70 -3.12 3.37 -2.88
N ALA A 71 -3.25 4.10 -3.99
CA ALA A 71 -4.46 4.10 -4.80
C ALA A 71 -4.76 2.72 -5.40
N PHE A 72 -3.74 2.02 -5.90
CA PHE A 72 -3.87 0.65 -6.36
C PHE A 72 -4.33 -0.29 -5.25
N HIS A 73 -3.70 -0.21 -4.07
CA HIS A 73 -4.01 -1.05 -2.92
C HIS A 73 -5.46 -0.86 -2.45
N GLU A 74 -5.95 0.38 -2.45
CA GLU A 74 -7.35 0.68 -2.14
C GLU A 74 -8.30 0.01 -3.13
N ALA A 75 -8.06 0.16 -4.44
CA ALA A 75 -8.87 -0.49 -5.47
C ALA A 75 -8.84 -2.03 -5.35
N PHE A 76 -7.68 -2.60 -5.03
CA PHE A 76 -7.53 -4.04 -4.80
C PHE A 76 -8.34 -4.53 -3.59
N ALA A 77 -8.28 -3.80 -2.46
CA ALA A 77 -9.06 -4.13 -1.27
C ALA A 77 -10.57 -4.02 -1.53
N GLN A 78 -11.01 -3.03 -2.30
CA GLN A 78 -12.41 -2.90 -2.73
C GLN A 78 -12.85 -4.08 -3.60
N ALA A 79 -12.03 -4.49 -4.58
CA ALA A 79 -12.32 -5.64 -5.43
C ALA A 79 -12.41 -6.95 -4.63
N MET A 80 -11.52 -7.15 -3.66
CA MET A 80 -11.55 -8.31 -2.75
C MET A 80 -12.83 -8.36 -1.91
N ASN A 81 -13.27 -7.22 -1.36
CA ASN A 81 -14.53 -7.13 -0.63
C ASN A 81 -15.73 -7.45 -1.52
N ALA A 82 -15.78 -6.90 -2.74
CA ALA A 82 -16.85 -7.19 -3.70
C ALA A 82 -16.89 -8.68 -4.06
N GLY A 83 -15.72 -9.30 -4.26
CA GLY A 83 -15.60 -10.75 -4.50
C GLY A 83 -16.11 -11.58 -3.33
N ALA A 84 -15.76 -11.23 -2.09
CA ALA A 84 -16.25 -11.89 -0.89
C ALA A 84 -17.79 -11.86 -0.81
N SER A 85 -18.40 -10.69 -1.06
CA SER A 85 -19.85 -10.53 -1.09
C SER A 85 -20.52 -11.32 -2.21
N ALA A 86 -19.89 -11.45 -3.38
CA ALA A 86 -20.41 -12.26 -4.47
C ALA A 86 -20.44 -13.76 -4.11
N TYR A 87 -19.37 -14.27 -3.49
CA TYR A 87 -19.34 -15.67 -3.02
C TYR A 87 -20.37 -15.93 -1.90
N GLN A 88 -20.53 -15.02 -0.95
CA GLN A 88 -21.57 -15.14 0.08
C GLN A 88 -22.98 -15.21 -0.51
N GLN A 89 -23.28 -14.36 -1.50
CA GLN A 89 -24.58 -14.37 -2.17
C GLN A 89 -24.81 -15.68 -2.93
N ALA A 90 -23.81 -16.18 -3.65
CA ALA A 90 -23.90 -17.45 -4.36
C ALA A 90 -24.16 -18.63 -3.42
N GLU A 91 -23.56 -18.64 -2.22
CA GLU A 91 -23.79 -19.68 -1.22
C GLU A 91 -25.18 -19.58 -0.57
N SER A 92 -25.73 -18.38 -0.42
CA SER A 92 -27.07 -18.18 0.14
C SER A 92 -28.24 -18.65 -0.74
N VAL A 93 -28.00 -18.79 -2.06
CA VAL A 93 -29.01 -19.22 -3.04
C VAL A 93 -28.87 -20.68 -3.46
N ASN A 94 -27.97 -21.44 -2.83
CA ASN A 94 -27.69 -22.85 -3.08
C ASN A 94 -28.32 -23.71 -1.98
#